data_AF-A0A1H2GLH3-F1
#
_entry.id   AF-A0A1H2GLH3-F1
#
_cell.length_a   1.000
_cell.length_b   1.000
_cell.length_c   1.000
_cell.angle_alpha   90.00
_cell.angle_beta   90.00
_cell.angle_gamma   90.00
#
_symmetry.space_group_name_H-M   'P 1'
#
loop_
_entity.id
_entity.type
_entity.pdbx_description
1 polymer ?
#
loop_
_entity_poly.entity_id
_entity_poly.type
_entity_poly.pdbx_seq_one_letter_code
_entity_poly.pdbx_strand_id
1 'polypeptide(L)'
;MSGSGQSVLRQAVEGLLRARADAERGLDEVAARVATAAVRPAETARAGRHPLARRVADEAAAVGARLPDELAAVATATRMAIATEVHALLDLLAVGHHQLPPLPPLDAGPLAGPGDRAFLAAFSEGFARSYVATVLGDLARGRAVSKADAAAHPGALQVDVDAARSLIVAAVAPEHRELVREWLSHPNCHAVEIHGPQVSDRDLELRAGWTRPPDHGTDSADKWRVRPDGRVVSEHAAGIEASRFSSPEAFARPLGVFLDAAARHPGGLDGLLDQHFPAGIAPIFIDAERARLAPGDVTGVRGAGTGTVPAAKDWRKLRNSAMKKDGECLPPVHTVPYDPFQDGSDAGVRLIFKKRGTWSMTTYYPTGEPAHDNVRLEELT
;
A
#
# COMPACT_ATOMS: atom_id res chain seq x y z
N MET A 1 1.42 25.52 11.92
CA MET A 1 1.69 24.43 12.89
C MET A 1 0.72 23.24 12.76
N SER A 2 0.21 22.87 11.56
CA SER A 2 -0.91 21.92 11.43
C SER A 2 -0.55 20.49 10.97
N GLY A 3 0.74 20.14 10.89
CA GLY A 3 1.18 18.87 10.28
C GLY A 3 1.20 17.65 11.21
N SER A 4 1.40 17.82 12.52
CA SER A 4 1.60 16.71 13.46
C SER A 4 0.28 16.03 13.87
N GLY A 5 -0.78 16.80 14.15
CA GLY A 5 -2.06 16.24 14.61
C GLY A 5 -2.75 15.33 13.60
N GLN A 6 -2.59 15.61 12.29
CA GLN A 6 -3.26 14.86 11.22
C GLN A 6 -2.76 13.42 11.08
N SER A 7 -1.43 13.23 11.18
CA SER A 7 -0.80 11.91 11.17
C SER A 7 -1.28 11.07 12.36
N VAL A 8 -1.43 11.70 13.53
CA VAL A 8 -1.93 11.04 14.76
C VAL A 8 -3.40 10.61 14.61
N LEU A 9 -4.25 11.45 14.02
CA LEU A 9 -5.67 11.12 13.79
C LEU A 9 -5.83 9.89 12.89
N ARG A 10 -5.13 9.85 11.75
CA ARG A 10 -5.14 8.68 10.86
C ARG A 10 -4.69 7.42 11.60
N GLN A 11 -3.59 7.51 12.33
CA GLN A 11 -3.05 6.38 13.08
C GLN A 11 -4.03 5.88 14.14
N ALA A 12 -4.71 6.78 14.84
CA ALA A 12 -5.73 6.42 15.82
C ALA A 12 -6.91 5.69 15.16
N VAL A 13 -7.39 6.17 14.00
CA VAL A 13 -8.42 5.48 13.22
C VAL A 13 -7.98 4.08 12.82
N GLU A 14 -6.78 3.92 12.23
CA GLU A 14 -6.26 2.62 11.84
C GLU A 14 -6.09 1.67 13.04
N GLY A 15 -5.59 2.19 14.17
CA GLY A 15 -5.43 1.43 15.41
C GLY A 15 -6.74 0.94 16.00
N LEU A 16 -7.77 1.79 16.03
CA LEU A 16 -9.11 1.43 16.51
C LEU A 16 -9.79 0.40 15.60
N LEU A 17 -9.70 0.57 14.28
CA LEU A 17 -10.26 -0.38 13.33
C LEU A 17 -9.60 -1.76 13.44
N ARG A 18 -8.29 -1.80 13.70
CA ARG A 18 -7.58 -3.05 14.01
C ARG A 18 -8.01 -3.65 15.33
N ALA A 19 -8.03 -2.85 16.40
CA ALA A 19 -8.47 -3.34 17.72
C ALA A 19 -9.88 -3.95 17.65
N ARG A 20 -10.76 -3.38 16.82
CA ARG A 20 -12.08 -3.93 16.55
C ARG A 20 -12.01 -5.28 15.83
N ALA A 21 -11.23 -5.39 14.76
CA ALA A 21 -11.08 -6.65 14.03
C ALA A 21 -10.46 -7.76 14.90
N ASP A 22 -9.52 -7.41 15.77
CA ASP A 22 -8.90 -8.33 16.74
C ASP A 22 -9.89 -8.75 17.83
N ALA A 23 -10.68 -7.80 18.35
CA ALA A 23 -11.71 -8.08 19.35
C ALA A 23 -12.81 -9.01 18.81
N GLU A 24 -13.29 -8.81 17.58
CA GLU A 24 -14.29 -9.72 16.99
C GLU A 24 -13.74 -11.14 16.82
N ARG A 25 -12.53 -11.29 16.28
CA ARG A 25 -11.89 -12.60 16.15
C ARG A 25 -11.71 -13.28 17.50
N GLY A 26 -11.23 -12.54 18.51
CA GLY A 26 -11.04 -13.06 19.86
C GLY A 26 -12.35 -13.51 20.52
N LEU A 27 -13.43 -12.73 20.36
CA LEU A 27 -14.74 -13.06 20.92
C LEU A 27 -15.36 -14.30 20.25
N ASP A 28 -15.25 -14.43 18.92
CA ASP A 28 -15.71 -15.61 18.18
C ASP A 28 -14.96 -16.87 18.61
N GLU A 29 -13.63 -16.78 18.75
CA GLU A 29 -12.80 -17.89 19.24
C GLU A 29 -13.13 -18.29 20.69
N VAL A 30 -13.44 -17.33 21.56
CA VAL A 30 -13.85 -17.60 22.94
C VAL A 30 -15.22 -18.27 22.96
N ALA A 31 -16.18 -17.76 22.18
CA ALA A 31 -17.51 -18.35 22.06
C ALA A 31 -17.43 -19.81 21.58
N ALA A 32 -16.66 -20.07 20.52
CA ALA A 32 -16.45 -21.42 19.98
C ALA A 32 -15.78 -22.37 20.99
N ARG A 33 -14.76 -21.88 21.71
CA ARG A 33 -14.06 -22.64 22.76
C ARG A 33 -14.99 -23.00 23.92
N VAL A 34 -15.79 -22.05 24.41
CA VAL A 34 -16.69 -22.32 25.52
C VAL A 34 -17.84 -23.23 25.11
N ALA A 35 -18.41 -23.06 23.91
CA ALA A 35 -19.40 -23.99 23.39
C ALA A 35 -18.85 -25.43 23.37
N THR A 36 -17.62 -25.62 22.88
CA THR A 36 -16.96 -26.93 22.88
C THR A 36 -16.68 -27.46 24.29
N ALA A 37 -16.18 -26.61 25.19
CA ALA A 37 -15.81 -26.97 26.55
C ALA A 37 -17.01 -27.25 27.46
N ALA A 38 -18.18 -26.66 27.19
CA ALA A 38 -19.41 -26.91 27.94
C ALA A 38 -20.12 -28.19 27.48
N VAL A 39 -20.10 -28.50 26.18
CA VAL A 39 -20.82 -29.65 25.60
C VAL A 39 -20.23 -30.99 26.05
N ARG A 40 -18.92 -31.19 25.90
CA ARG A 40 -18.29 -32.51 26.11
C ARG A 40 -18.36 -33.03 27.56
N PRO A 41 -18.12 -32.22 28.61
CA PRO A 41 -18.29 -32.64 29.99
C PRO A 41 -19.76 -32.81 30.38
N ALA A 42 -20.66 -31.97 29.86
CA ALA A 42 -22.09 -32.08 30.14
C ALA A 42 -22.70 -33.37 29.54
N GLU A 43 -22.30 -33.76 28.33
CA GLU A 43 -22.69 -35.04 27.71
C GLU A 43 -22.16 -36.25 28.49
N THR A 44 -20.88 -36.19 28.89
CA THR A 44 -20.22 -37.24 29.69
C THR A 44 -20.89 -37.41 31.05
N ALA A 45 -21.21 -36.30 31.74
CA ALA A 45 -21.88 -36.30 33.02
C ALA A 45 -23.35 -36.79 32.94
N ARG A 46 -24.07 -36.49 31.84
CA ARG A 46 -25.41 -37.05 31.59
C ARG A 46 -25.40 -38.56 31.37
N ALA A 47 -24.36 -39.09 30.72
CA ALA A 47 -24.20 -40.52 30.48
C ALA A 47 -24.03 -41.33 31.78
N GLY A 48 -23.48 -40.72 32.84
CA GLY A 48 -23.26 -41.36 34.15
C GLY A 48 -24.53 -41.65 34.96
N ARG A 49 -25.72 -41.19 34.52
CA ARG A 49 -27.05 -41.45 35.15
C ARG A 49 -27.18 -41.16 36.66
N HIS A 50 -26.21 -40.46 37.29
CA HIS A 50 -26.28 -40.05 38.70
C HIS A 50 -26.96 -38.67 38.84
N PRO A 51 -27.89 -38.46 39.80
CA PRO A 51 -28.63 -37.19 39.93
C PRO A 51 -27.75 -35.94 40.08
N LEU A 52 -26.68 -36.02 40.89
CA LEU A 52 -25.75 -34.90 41.05
C LEU A 52 -24.95 -34.60 39.78
N ALA A 53 -24.57 -35.64 39.02
CA ALA A 53 -23.85 -35.47 37.75
C ALA A 53 -24.76 -34.83 36.68
N ARG A 54 -26.05 -35.19 36.66
CA ARG A 54 -27.06 -34.54 35.81
C ARG A 54 -27.27 -33.07 36.17
N ARG A 55 -27.38 -32.74 37.46
CA ARG A 55 -27.51 -31.35 37.92
C ARG A 55 -26.31 -30.50 37.49
N VAL A 56 -25.08 -30.99 37.70
CA VAL A 56 -23.86 -30.29 37.25
C VAL A 56 -23.81 -30.14 35.73
N ALA A 57 -24.26 -31.16 34.97
CA ALA A 57 -24.36 -31.08 33.52
C ALA A 57 -25.38 -30.03 33.05
N ASP A 58 -26.51 -29.91 33.74
CA ASP A 58 -27.55 -28.94 33.41
C ASP A 58 -27.16 -27.52 33.81
N GLU A 59 -26.45 -27.33 34.93
CA GLU A 59 -25.85 -26.05 35.31
C GLU A 59 -24.78 -25.61 34.30
N ALA A 60 -23.89 -26.52 33.90
CA ALA A 60 -22.89 -26.25 32.87
C ALA A 60 -23.52 -25.93 31.51
N ALA A 61 -24.59 -26.63 31.14
CA ALA A 61 -25.35 -26.35 29.92
C ALA A 61 -26.08 -25.00 29.99
N ALA A 62 -26.63 -24.61 31.15
CA ALA A 62 -27.27 -23.32 31.35
C ALA A 62 -26.28 -22.14 31.30
N VAL A 63 -25.04 -22.33 31.79
CA VAL A 63 -23.95 -21.37 31.60
C VAL A 63 -23.55 -21.31 30.12
N GLY A 64 -23.36 -22.46 29.47
CA GLY A 64 -23.04 -22.55 28.05
C GLY A 64 -24.11 -21.93 27.15
N ALA A 65 -25.39 -21.96 27.55
CA ALA A 65 -26.49 -21.37 26.81
C ALA A 65 -26.59 -19.84 26.94
N ARG A 66 -26.19 -19.26 28.08
CA ARG A 66 -26.24 -17.79 28.31
C ARG A 66 -25.03 -17.05 27.79
N LEU A 67 -23.87 -17.70 27.77
CA LEU A 67 -22.62 -17.05 27.41
C LEU A 67 -22.59 -16.45 25.99
N PRO A 68 -23.17 -17.09 24.95
CA PRO A 68 -23.24 -16.49 23.61
C PRO A 68 -23.93 -15.13 23.59
N ASP A 69 -25.04 -14.97 24.33
CA ASP A 69 -25.79 -13.71 24.41
C ASP A 69 -25.01 -12.63 25.16
N GLU A 70 -24.34 -13.00 26.25
CA GLU A 70 -23.46 -12.09 27.01
C GLU A 70 -22.26 -11.62 26.15
N LEU A 71 -21.63 -12.54 25.40
CA LEU A 71 -20.55 -12.20 24.48
C LEU A 71 -21.03 -11.34 23.31
N ALA A 72 -22.24 -11.60 22.78
CA ALA A 72 -22.83 -10.79 21.72
C ALA A 72 -23.15 -9.36 22.20
N ALA A 73 -23.59 -9.20 23.45
CA ALA A 73 -23.81 -7.89 24.07
C ALA A 73 -22.49 -7.12 24.22
N VAL A 74 -21.43 -7.78 24.70
CA VAL A 74 -20.08 -7.19 24.79
C VAL A 74 -19.56 -6.80 23.40
N ALA A 75 -19.67 -7.69 22.40
CA ALA A 75 -19.25 -7.42 21.03
C ALA A 75 -19.96 -6.19 20.44
N THR A 76 -21.28 -6.08 20.68
CA THR A 76 -22.09 -4.95 20.22
C THR A 76 -21.67 -3.64 20.91
N ALA A 77 -21.45 -3.65 22.22
CA ALA A 77 -20.98 -2.50 22.96
C ALA A 77 -19.59 -2.05 22.49
N THR A 78 -18.67 -2.99 22.26
CA THR A 78 -17.34 -2.71 21.72
C THR A 78 -17.41 -2.13 20.30
N ARG A 79 -18.21 -2.70 19.40
CA ARG A 79 -18.46 -2.14 18.07
C ARG A 79 -18.95 -0.71 18.14
N MET A 80 -19.93 -0.43 19.00
CA MET A 80 -20.53 0.90 19.16
C MET A 80 -19.52 1.93 19.67
N ALA A 81 -18.75 1.59 20.69
CA ALA A 81 -17.72 2.47 21.23
C ALA A 81 -16.66 2.82 20.18
N ILE A 82 -16.12 1.80 19.48
CA ILE A 82 -15.10 2.00 18.46
C ILE A 82 -15.67 2.79 17.26
N ALA A 83 -16.86 2.47 16.77
CA ALA A 83 -17.47 3.18 15.65
C ALA A 83 -17.69 4.66 15.96
N THR A 84 -18.09 4.98 17.20
CA THR A 84 -18.27 6.36 17.68
C THR A 84 -16.95 7.13 17.67
N GLU A 85 -15.89 6.55 18.24
CA GLU A 85 -14.56 7.18 18.24
C GLU A 85 -13.98 7.34 16.83
N VAL A 86 -14.10 6.30 15.99
CA VAL A 86 -13.67 6.37 14.59
C VAL A 86 -14.43 7.45 13.82
N HIS A 87 -15.75 7.57 14.02
CA HIS A 87 -16.56 8.61 13.39
C HIS A 87 -16.09 10.02 13.81
N ALA A 88 -15.88 10.26 15.10
CA ALA A 88 -15.39 11.53 15.60
C ALA A 88 -14.00 11.91 15.03
N LEU A 89 -13.08 10.94 14.96
CA LEU A 89 -11.75 11.17 14.38
C LEU A 89 -11.82 11.42 12.87
N LEU A 90 -12.69 10.71 12.16
CA LEU A 90 -12.92 10.93 10.73
C LEU A 90 -13.59 12.28 10.45
N ASP A 91 -14.45 12.78 11.34
CA ASP A 91 -15.04 14.11 11.23
C ASP A 91 -13.97 15.21 11.34
N LEU A 92 -13.06 15.07 12.32
CA LEU A 92 -11.90 15.95 12.45
C LEU A 92 -10.99 15.93 11.22
N LEU A 93 -10.81 14.76 10.60
CA LEU A 93 -10.08 14.64 9.33
C LEU A 93 -10.86 15.29 8.17
N ALA A 94 -12.16 15.01 8.04
CA ALA A 94 -12.99 15.54 6.97
C ALA A 94 -12.96 17.08 6.96
N VAL A 95 -13.25 17.70 8.10
CA VAL A 95 -13.31 19.16 8.24
C VAL A 95 -11.90 19.77 8.27
N GLY A 96 -11.04 19.31 9.17
CA GLY A 96 -9.75 19.94 9.46
C GLY A 96 -8.67 19.68 8.41
N HIS A 97 -8.81 18.63 7.60
CA HIS A 97 -7.81 18.24 6.63
C HIS A 97 -8.29 18.34 5.19
N HIS A 98 -9.46 17.76 4.94
CA HIS A 98 -9.98 17.57 3.59
C HIS A 98 -10.92 18.69 3.16
N GLN A 99 -11.23 19.63 4.06
CA GLN A 99 -12.12 20.78 3.81
C GLN A 99 -13.50 20.32 3.33
N LEU A 100 -13.96 19.19 3.85
CA LEU A 100 -15.27 18.63 3.61
C LEU A 100 -16.27 19.14 4.65
N PRO A 101 -17.58 19.11 4.38
CA PRO A 101 -18.59 19.32 5.40
C PRO A 101 -18.43 18.32 6.57
N PRO A 102 -18.90 18.67 7.78
CA PRO A 102 -19.00 17.73 8.88
C PRO A 102 -19.74 16.46 8.46
N LEU A 103 -19.33 15.32 9.01
CA LEU A 103 -19.93 14.04 8.71
C LEU A 103 -21.38 13.99 9.22
N PRO A 104 -22.29 13.34 8.48
CA PRO A 104 -23.61 13.02 9.00
C PRO A 104 -23.50 12.15 10.26
N PRO A 105 -24.50 12.18 11.17
CA PRO A 105 -24.50 11.34 12.37
C PRO A 105 -24.27 9.85 12.05
N LEU A 106 -23.59 9.16 12.95
CA LEU A 106 -23.40 7.71 12.88
C LEU A 106 -24.75 7.01 13.07
N ASP A 107 -25.08 6.05 12.20
CA ASP A 107 -26.23 5.17 12.40
C ASP A 107 -25.80 3.97 13.26
N ALA A 108 -26.22 3.97 14.53
CA ALA A 108 -25.87 2.89 15.45
C ALA A 108 -26.67 1.60 15.20
N GLY A 109 -27.80 1.65 14.46
CA GLY A 109 -28.69 0.51 14.25
C GLY A 109 -27.97 -0.72 13.66
N PRO A 110 -27.20 -0.56 12.56
CA PRO A 110 -26.43 -1.65 11.98
C PRO A 110 -25.42 -2.31 12.93
N LEU A 111 -24.90 -1.61 13.95
CA LEU A 111 -23.86 -2.12 14.85
C LEU A 111 -24.34 -3.25 15.78
N ALA A 112 -25.64 -3.50 15.85
CA ALA A 112 -26.20 -4.69 16.49
C ALA A 112 -25.80 -5.98 15.75
N GLY A 113 -25.59 -5.91 14.43
CA GLY A 113 -25.15 -7.04 13.61
C GLY A 113 -23.63 -7.28 13.70
N PRO A 114 -23.17 -8.55 13.53
CA PRO A 114 -21.75 -8.86 13.50
C PRO A 114 -21.07 -8.55 12.15
N GLY A 115 -19.74 -8.45 12.19
CA GLY A 115 -18.89 -8.42 11.00
C GLY A 115 -18.77 -7.08 10.30
N ASP A 116 -17.82 -6.99 9.36
CA ASP A 116 -17.42 -5.75 8.68
C ASP A 116 -18.57 -5.07 7.95
N ARG A 117 -19.48 -5.85 7.35
CA ARG A 117 -20.63 -5.29 6.62
C ARG A 117 -21.54 -4.46 7.52
N ALA A 118 -21.85 -4.98 8.71
CA ALA A 118 -22.68 -4.30 9.70
C ALA A 118 -21.96 -3.04 10.24
N PHE A 119 -20.67 -3.17 10.51
CA PHE A 119 -19.83 -2.05 10.95
C PHE A 119 -19.74 -0.93 9.90
N LEU A 120 -19.54 -1.28 8.63
CA LEU A 120 -19.48 -0.32 7.52
C LEU A 120 -20.80 0.39 7.26
N ALA A 121 -21.92 -0.32 7.42
CA ALA A 121 -23.25 0.25 7.21
C ALA A 121 -23.59 1.37 8.21
N ALA A 122 -22.96 1.39 9.38
CA ALA A 122 -23.12 2.44 10.38
C ALA A 122 -22.60 3.82 9.91
N PHE A 123 -21.63 3.83 8.99
CA PHE A 123 -21.08 5.06 8.43
C PHE A 123 -21.89 5.47 7.20
N SER A 124 -22.25 6.76 7.10
CA SER A 124 -22.91 7.31 5.91
C SER A 124 -22.02 7.18 4.67
N GLU A 125 -22.65 7.08 3.49
CA GLU A 125 -21.93 7.04 2.21
C GLU A 125 -21.03 8.26 2.01
N GLY A 126 -19.92 8.06 1.29
CA GLY A 126 -18.91 9.08 1.06
C GLY A 126 -17.64 8.83 1.88
N PHE A 127 -16.99 9.92 2.32
CA PHE A 127 -15.64 9.89 2.89
C PHE A 127 -15.46 8.84 4.00
N ALA A 128 -16.33 8.85 5.01
CA ALA A 128 -16.16 7.99 6.19
C ALA A 128 -16.31 6.50 5.84
N ARG A 129 -17.39 6.11 5.15
CA ARG A 129 -17.61 4.71 4.74
C ARG A 129 -16.49 4.21 3.83
N SER A 130 -16.07 4.99 2.83
CA SER A 130 -14.99 4.59 1.93
C SER A 130 -13.64 4.47 2.65
N TYR A 131 -13.36 5.36 3.60
CA TYR A 131 -12.14 5.31 4.41
C TYR A 131 -12.11 4.03 5.26
N VAL A 132 -13.17 3.77 6.01
CA VAL A 132 -13.27 2.57 6.87
C VAL A 132 -13.23 1.29 6.02
N ALA A 133 -13.94 1.24 4.90
CA ALA A 133 -13.94 0.08 4.00
C ALA A 133 -12.53 -0.23 3.48
N THR A 134 -11.80 0.80 3.06
CA THR A 134 -10.43 0.64 2.54
C THR A 134 -9.50 0.13 3.63
N VAL A 135 -9.55 0.73 4.83
CA VAL A 135 -8.68 0.31 5.94
C VAL A 135 -9.00 -1.11 6.36
N LEU A 136 -10.27 -1.46 6.62
CA LEU A 136 -10.67 -2.81 7.03
C LEU A 136 -10.28 -3.86 5.98
N GLY A 137 -10.51 -3.60 4.69
CA GLY A 137 -10.12 -4.51 3.61
C GLY A 137 -8.60 -4.71 3.49
N ASP A 138 -7.81 -3.73 3.92
CA ASP A 138 -6.35 -3.80 3.93
C ASP A 138 -5.80 -4.44 5.22
N LEU A 139 -6.49 -4.36 6.35
CA LEU A 139 -6.04 -4.95 7.62
C LEU A 139 -5.77 -6.45 7.53
N ALA A 140 -6.58 -7.19 6.76
CA ALA A 140 -6.42 -8.63 6.58
C ALA A 140 -5.16 -9.02 5.77
N ARG A 141 -4.62 -8.08 4.98
CA ARG A 141 -3.54 -8.31 4.02
C ARG A 141 -2.26 -7.53 4.35
N GLY A 142 -2.36 -6.58 5.27
CA GLY A 142 -1.32 -5.61 5.56
C GLY A 142 -0.18 -6.20 6.39
N ARG A 143 1.05 -5.93 5.97
CA ARG A 143 2.25 -6.26 6.72
C ARG A 143 2.77 -5.04 7.45
N ALA A 144 3.02 -5.19 8.75
CA ALA A 144 3.70 -4.20 9.57
C ALA A 144 5.20 -4.16 9.24
N VAL A 145 5.75 -2.97 9.03
CA VAL A 145 7.19 -2.77 8.83
C VAL A 145 7.70 -1.68 9.77
N SER A 146 8.70 -2.00 10.58
CA SER A 146 9.36 -1.03 11.45
C SER A 146 10.59 -0.40 10.79
N LYS A 147 11.06 0.73 11.37
CA LYS A 147 12.35 1.35 10.99
C LYS A 147 13.52 0.38 11.15
N ALA A 148 13.49 -0.43 12.22
CA ALA A 148 14.54 -1.40 12.51
C ALA A 148 14.58 -2.50 11.44
N ASP A 149 13.41 -3.00 11.02
CA ASP A 149 13.34 -4.00 9.95
C ASP A 149 13.85 -3.43 8.62
N ALA A 150 13.55 -2.16 8.33
CA ALA A 150 14.08 -1.48 7.15
C ALA A 150 15.60 -1.33 7.23
N ALA A 151 16.14 -0.95 8.39
CA ALA A 151 17.58 -0.80 8.59
C ALA A 151 18.36 -2.12 8.54
N ALA A 152 17.75 -3.22 8.98
CA ALA A 152 18.38 -4.54 9.02
C ALA A 152 18.33 -5.29 7.69
N HIS A 153 17.47 -4.91 6.76
CA HIS A 153 17.39 -5.56 5.45
C HIS A 153 18.69 -5.29 4.66
N PRO A 154 19.21 -6.26 3.89
CA PRO A 154 20.36 -6.04 3.01
C PRO A 154 20.01 -5.21 1.78
N GLY A 155 21.04 -4.75 1.07
CA GLY A 155 20.91 -4.14 -0.26
C GLY A 155 20.85 -5.16 -1.37
N ALA A 156 20.28 -4.73 -2.49
CA ALA A 156 20.38 -5.44 -3.74
C ALA A 156 21.84 -5.56 -4.14
N LEU A 157 22.23 -6.73 -4.62
CA LEU A 157 23.58 -6.96 -5.11
C LEU A 157 23.70 -6.37 -6.51
N GLN A 158 24.78 -5.62 -6.76
CA GLN A 158 25.00 -4.99 -8.08
C GLN A 158 25.01 -6.02 -9.22
N VAL A 159 25.51 -7.23 -8.95
CA VAL A 159 25.51 -8.34 -9.93
C VAL A 159 24.10 -8.73 -10.38
N ASP A 160 23.10 -8.67 -9.50
CA ASP A 160 21.71 -9.00 -9.83
C ASP A 160 21.08 -7.88 -10.67
N VAL A 161 21.41 -6.63 -10.35
CA VAL A 161 20.99 -5.46 -11.14
C VAL A 161 21.60 -5.53 -12.55
N ASP A 162 22.89 -5.82 -12.66
CA ASP A 162 23.59 -5.92 -13.94
C ASP A 162 23.09 -7.10 -14.79
N ALA A 163 22.80 -8.23 -14.15
CA ALA A 163 22.18 -9.38 -14.80
C ALA A 163 20.78 -9.03 -15.33
N ALA A 164 19.93 -8.39 -14.51
CA ALA A 164 18.61 -7.94 -14.93
C ALA A 164 18.68 -6.93 -16.08
N ARG A 165 19.59 -5.95 -16.00
CA ARG A 165 19.83 -4.98 -17.08
C ARG A 165 20.19 -5.67 -18.39
N SER A 166 21.07 -6.66 -18.34
CA SER A 166 21.49 -7.44 -19.52
C SER A 166 20.33 -8.21 -20.15
N LEU A 167 19.47 -8.83 -19.33
CA LEU A 167 18.28 -9.54 -19.81
C LEU A 167 17.25 -8.58 -20.42
N ILE A 168 17.03 -7.41 -19.83
CA ILE A 168 16.14 -6.37 -20.37
C ILE A 168 16.63 -5.89 -21.73
N VAL A 169 17.94 -5.60 -21.86
CA VAL A 169 18.54 -5.19 -23.14
C VAL A 169 18.42 -6.32 -24.18
N ALA A 170 18.53 -7.58 -23.79
CA ALA A 170 18.31 -8.70 -24.72
C ALA A 170 16.85 -8.78 -25.21
N ALA A 171 15.90 -8.41 -24.36
CA ALA A 171 14.45 -8.47 -24.63
C ALA A 171 13.93 -7.33 -25.52
N VAL A 172 14.64 -6.20 -25.64
CA VAL A 172 14.26 -5.15 -26.61
C VAL A 172 14.66 -5.53 -28.04
N ALA A 173 13.96 -4.93 -29.01
CA ALA A 173 14.21 -5.13 -30.44
C ALA A 173 15.69 -4.82 -30.78
N PRO A 174 16.36 -5.62 -31.64
CA PRO A 174 17.79 -5.51 -31.92
C PRO A 174 18.28 -4.08 -32.25
N GLU A 175 17.51 -3.34 -33.02
CA GLU A 175 17.76 -1.96 -33.45
C GLU A 175 17.78 -0.94 -32.29
N HIS A 176 17.20 -1.28 -31.13
CA HIS A 176 17.11 -0.39 -29.96
C HIS A 176 18.08 -0.75 -28.84
N ARG A 177 18.80 -1.88 -28.94
CA ARG A 177 19.59 -2.45 -27.83
C ARG A 177 20.69 -1.52 -27.33
N GLU A 178 21.42 -0.88 -28.23
CA GLU A 178 22.52 0.01 -27.84
C GLU A 178 22.00 1.27 -27.13
N LEU A 179 20.93 1.89 -27.65
CA LEU A 179 20.30 3.05 -27.02
C LEU A 179 19.73 2.71 -25.63
N VAL A 180 19.02 1.59 -25.51
CA VAL A 180 18.46 1.15 -24.22
C VAL A 180 19.59 0.79 -23.25
N ARG A 181 20.67 0.16 -23.70
CA ARG A 181 21.85 -0.12 -22.88
C ARG A 181 22.47 1.17 -22.36
N GLU A 182 22.62 2.19 -23.22
CA GLU A 182 23.13 3.50 -22.83
C GLU A 182 22.25 4.12 -21.74
N TRP A 183 20.93 4.15 -21.95
CA TRP A 183 20.00 4.70 -20.96
C TRP A 183 20.04 3.98 -19.62
N LEU A 184 19.97 2.64 -19.62
CA LEU A 184 19.91 1.85 -18.40
C LEU A 184 21.25 1.79 -17.66
N SER A 185 22.36 2.10 -18.33
CA SER A 185 23.70 2.18 -17.72
C SER A 185 24.09 3.61 -17.33
N HIS A 186 23.23 4.60 -17.63
CA HIS A 186 23.50 5.98 -17.32
C HIS A 186 23.48 6.19 -15.78
N PRO A 187 24.46 6.91 -15.17
CA PRO A 187 24.54 7.03 -13.71
C PRO A 187 23.34 7.68 -13.00
N ASN A 188 22.52 8.42 -13.74
CA ASN A 188 21.29 9.05 -13.22
C ASN A 188 20.02 8.20 -13.48
N CYS A 189 20.15 7.05 -14.13
CA CYS A 189 19.03 6.15 -14.39
C CYS A 189 18.93 5.14 -13.25
N HIS A 190 17.77 5.08 -12.60
CA HIS A 190 17.52 4.14 -11.50
C HIS A 190 16.38 3.16 -11.82
N ALA A 191 16.09 2.98 -13.11
CA ALA A 191 14.95 2.19 -13.56
C ALA A 191 15.10 0.71 -13.20
N VAL A 192 16.27 0.12 -13.46
CA VAL A 192 16.50 -1.31 -13.19
C VAL A 192 16.67 -1.52 -11.69
N GLU A 193 17.50 -0.69 -11.07
CA GLU A 193 17.86 -0.69 -9.66
C GLU A 193 16.64 -0.75 -8.75
N ILE A 194 15.59 -0.01 -9.12
CA ILE A 194 14.44 0.22 -8.24
C ILE A 194 13.14 -0.41 -8.76
N HIS A 195 13.03 -0.69 -10.06
CA HIS A 195 11.79 -1.18 -10.68
C HIS A 195 11.99 -2.42 -11.57
N GLY A 196 13.21 -2.95 -11.65
CA GLY A 196 13.52 -4.16 -12.41
C GLY A 196 12.95 -5.43 -11.78
N PRO A 197 12.91 -6.54 -12.53
CA PRO A 197 12.36 -7.82 -12.09
C PRO A 197 13.09 -8.48 -10.92
N GLN A 198 14.35 -8.10 -10.68
CA GLN A 198 15.15 -8.60 -9.56
C GLN A 198 14.78 -7.96 -8.21
N VAL A 199 14.05 -6.85 -8.20
CA VAL A 199 13.61 -6.17 -6.97
C VAL A 199 12.65 -7.10 -6.22
N SER A 200 12.84 -7.35 -4.92
CA SER A 200 11.96 -8.27 -4.19
C SER A 200 10.68 -7.60 -3.70
N ASP A 201 9.64 -8.38 -3.39
CA ASP A 201 8.44 -7.85 -2.73
C ASP A 201 8.78 -7.15 -1.40
N ARG A 202 9.79 -7.67 -0.70
CA ARG A 202 10.30 -7.05 0.51
C ARG A 202 10.90 -5.68 0.24
N ASP A 203 11.65 -5.51 -0.85
CA ASP A 203 12.18 -4.19 -1.21
C ASP A 203 11.07 -3.20 -1.56
N LEU A 204 9.99 -3.66 -2.22
CA LEU A 204 8.80 -2.84 -2.48
C LEU A 204 8.11 -2.40 -1.17
N GLU A 205 7.93 -3.32 -0.21
CA GLU A 205 7.40 -3.01 1.12
C GLU A 205 8.23 -1.93 1.83
N LEU A 206 9.56 -2.07 1.82
CA LEU A 206 10.48 -1.13 2.46
C LEU A 206 10.48 0.24 1.75
N ARG A 207 10.30 0.26 0.44
CA ARG A 207 10.23 1.51 -0.32
C ARG A 207 8.91 2.23 -0.12
N ALA A 208 7.78 1.51 -0.20
CA ALA A 208 6.45 2.06 0.07
C ALA A 208 6.29 2.48 1.54
N GLY A 209 6.89 1.76 2.49
CA GLY A 209 6.80 2.04 3.92
C GLY A 209 7.81 3.06 4.44
N TRP A 210 9.06 3.02 3.99
CA TRP A 210 10.17 3.76 4.59
C TRP A 210 11.07 4.52 3.61
N THR A 211 10.63 4.69 2.35
CA THR A 211 11.44 5.30 1.26
C THR A 211 12.81 4.66 1.06
N ARG A 212 13.00 3.42 1.51
CA ARG A 212 14.27 2.72 1.40
C ARG A 212 14.38 2.07 0.03
N PRO A 213 15.27 2.53 -0.86
CA PRO A 213 15.45 1.89 -2.13
C PRO A 213 16.27 0.59 -1.99
N PRO A 214 16.17 -0.33 -2.97
CA PRO A 214 16.93 -1.58 -2.96
C PRO A 214 18.45 -1.36 -3.04
N ASP A 215 18.93 -0.27 -3.64
CA ASP A 215 20.26 -0.12 -4.23
C ASP A 215 21.39 0.42 -3.32
N HIS A 216 21.21 0.51 -2.00
CA HIS A 216 22.10 1.18 -1.01
C HIS A 216 23.49 0.52 -0.75
N GLY A 217 24.06 -0.22 -1.72
CA GLY A 217 25.31 -0.96 -1.60
C GLY A 217 26.52 -0.40 -2.37
N THR A 218 26.37 0.68 -3.13
CA THR A 218 27.44 1.30 -3.94
C THR A 218 27.72 2.74 -3.52
N ASP A 219 28.89 3.29 -3.89
CA ASP A 219 29.26 4.68 -3.55
C ASP A 219 28.32 5.73 -4.16
N SER A 220 27.64 5.38 -5.26
CA SER A 220 26.63 6.19 -5.94
C SER A 220 25.20 5.94 -5.45
N ALA A 221 25.01 4.99 -4.53
CA ALA A 221 23.69 4.62 -4.08
C ALA A 221 23.06 5.66 -3.13
N ASP A 222 21.74 5.67 -3.13
CA ASP A 222 20.94 6.50 -2.25
C ASP A 222 21.33 6.29 -0.78
N LYS A 223 21.63 7.37 -0.06
CA LYS A 223 22.14 7.34 1.32
C LYS A 223 21.06 7.05 2.37
N TRP A 224 20.18 6.09 2.09
CA TRP A 224 19.14 5.73 3.04
C TRP A 224 19.77 5.24 4.34
N ARG A 225 19.44 5.89 5.46
CA ARG A 225 19.91 5.45 6.78
C ARG A 225 19.06 6.01 7.90
N VAL A 226 19.05 5.28 9.01
CA VAL A 226 18.54 5.78 10.29
C VAL A 226 19.68 6.51 11.03
N ARG A 227 19.44 7.77 11.40
CA ARG A 227 20.36 8.58 12.22
C ARG A 227 20.28 8.16 13.69
N PRO A 228 21.29 8.49 14.51
CA PRO A 228 21.26 8.25 15.95
C PRO A 228 20.07 8.88 16.69
N ASP A 229 19.48 9.95 16.15
CA ASP A 229 18.29 10.62 16.69
C ASP A 229 16.96 10.02 16.18
N GLY A 230 17.00 8.83 15.57
CA GLY A 230 15.84 8.08 15.09
C GLY A 230 15.26 8.58 13.75
N ARG A 231 15.87 9.60 13.14
CA ARG A 231 15.41 10.16 11.86
C ARG A 231 15.87 9.32 10.69
N VAL A 232 15.00 9.18 9.70
CA VAL A 232 15.34 8.56 8.41
C VAL A 232 15.86 9.65 7.47
N VAL A 233 17.03 9.39 6.87
CA VAL A 233 17.54 10.14 5.72
C VAL A 233 17.24 9.35 4.48
N SER A 234 16.69 10.00 3.45
CA SER A 234 16.42 9.43 2.14
C SER A 234 16.39 10.56 1.12
N GLU A 235 16.87 10.30 -0.10
CA GLU A 235 16.77 11.26 -1.21
C GLU A 235 15.41 11.12 -1.94
N HIS A 236 14.67 10.05 -1.63
CA HIS A 236 13.34 9.80 -2.15
C HIS A 236 12.22 10.41 -1.31
N ALA A 237 11.18 10.86 -2.00
CA ALA A 237 9.96 11.34 -1.37
C ALA A 237 8.97 10.20 -1.03
N ALA A 238 8.26 10.37 0.07
CA ALA A 238 6.79 10.43 0.13
C ALA A 238 5.84 9.78 -0.92
N GLY A 239 6.09 8.66 -1.63
CA GLY A 239 5.09 7.97 -2.47
C GLY A 239 3.93 7.26 -1.73
N ILE A 240 2.91 6.80 -2.45
CA ILE A 240 1.81 5.96 -1.88
C ILE A 240 1.95 4.47 -2.24
N GLU A 241 2.76 4.19 -3.26
CA GLU A 241 3.02 2.86 -3.79
C GLU A 241 4.48 2.73 -4.22
N ALA A 242 4.92 1.49 -4.36
CA ALA A 242 6.16 1.07 -4.98
C ALA A 242 5.87 -0.16 -5.83
N SER A 243 6.46 -0.25 -7.01
CA SER A 243 6.15 -1.28 -8.00
C SER A 243 7.38 -1.68 -8.81
N ARG A 244 7.33 -2.86 -9.40
CA ARG A 244 8.34 -3.41 -10.30
C ARG A 244 7.68 -4.11 -11.48
N PHE A 245 8.43 -4.30 -12.56
CA PHE A 245 8.08 -5.25 -13.60
C PHE A 245 8.35 -6.68 -13.12
N SER A 246 7.52 -7.63 -13.50
CA SER A 246 7.67 -9.04 -13.11
C SER A 246 8.67 -9.80 -13.98
N SER A 247 9.00 -9.29 -15.18
CA SER A 247 9.96 -9.92 -16.10
C SER A 247 10.73 -8.89 -16.95
N PRO A 248 11.87 -9.29 -17.56
CA PRO A 248 12.58 -8.46 -18.53
C PRO A 248 11.73 -8.04 -19.74
N GLU A 249 10.85 -8.93 -20.22
CA GLU A 249 9.96 -8.67 -21.36
C GLU A 249 8.88 -7.65 -20.99
N ALA A 250 8.30 -7.77 -19.79
CA ALA A 250 7.38 -6.77 -19.27
C ALA A 250 8.04 -5.39 -19.13
N PHE A 251 9.30 -5.37 -18.68
CA PHE A 251 10.08 -4.13 -18.64
C PHE A 251 10.34 -3.57 -20.06
N ALA A 252 10.67 -4.43 -21.03
CA ALA A 252 11.08 -4.01 -22.37
C ALA A 252 9.95 -3.52 -23.28
N ARG A 253 8.74 -4.10 -23.18
CA ARG A 253 7.61 -3.79 -24.09
C ARG A 253 7.28 -2.29 -24.17
N PRO A 254 7.12 -1.55 -23.06
CA PRO A 254 6.76 -0.13 -23.11
C PRO A 254 7.90 0.74 -23.66
N LEU A 255 9.17 0.33 -23.50
CA LEU A 255 10.30 1.01 -24.13
C LEU A 255 10.23 0.91 -25.66
N GLY A 256 9.89 -0.27 -26.19
CA GLY A 256 9.68 -0.46 -27.63
C GLY A 256 8.57 0.44 -28.16
N VAL A 257 7.42 0.49 -27.48
CA VAL A 257 6.28 1.34 -27.85
C VAL A 257 6.68 2.82 -27.89
N PHE A 258 7.44 3.28 -26.89
CA PHE A 258 7.94 4.65 -26.84
C PHE A 258 8.94 4.96 -27.97
N LEU A 259 9.85 4.03 -28.26
CA LEU A 259 10.86 4.19 -29.30
C LEU A 259 10.24 4.18 -30.72
N ASP A 260 9.23 3.33 -30.95
CA ASP A 260 8.44 3.33 -32.19
C ASP A 260 7.69 4.65 -32.38
N ALA A 261 7.16 5.23 -31.30
CA ALA A 261 6.57 6.55 -31.31
C ALA A 261 7.61 7.63 -31.66
N ALA A 262 8.74 7.64 -30.97
CA ALA A 262 9.83 8.58 -31.21
C ALA A 262 10.40 8.52 -32.64
N ALA A 263 10.50 7.32 -33.23
CA ALA A 263 11.01 7.13 -34.58
C ALA A 263 10.17 7.81 -35.67
N ARG A 264 8.90 8.15 -35.37
CA ARG A 264 8.01 8.89 -36.30
C ARG A 264 8.30 10.39 -36.35
N HIS A 265 9.10 10.93 -35.42
CA HIS A 265 9.42 12.35 -35.36
C HIS A 265 10.72 12.67 -36.12
N PRO A 266 10.80 13.82 -36.82
CA PRO A 266 12.05 14.31 -37.35
C PRO A 266 13.10 14.44 -36.24
N GLY A 267 14.25 13.79 -36.37
CA GLY A 267 15.27 13.74 -35.31
C GLY A 267 15.04 12.66 -34.25
N GLY A 268 14.07 11.76 -34.45
CA GLY A 268 13.82 10.61 -33.57
C GLY A 268 13.45 11.04 -32.15
N LEU A 269 14.08 10.38 -31.17
CA LEU A 269 13.90 10.68 -29.74
C LEU A 269 14.14 12.15 -29.40
N ASP A 270 15.31 12.68 -29.76
CA ASP A 270 15.68 14.04 -29.38
C ASP A 270 14.72 15.06 -30.00
N GLY A 271 14.29 14.81 -31.24
CA GLY A 271 13.26 15.60 -31.91
C GLY A 271 11.91 15.59 -31.19
N LEU A 272 11.42 14.40 -30.83
CA LEU A 272 10.20 14.24 -30.03
C LEU A 272 10.30 15.00 -28.71
N LEU A 273 11.38 14.78 -27.95
CA LEU A 273 11.55 15.36 -26.63
C LEU A 273 11.76 16.89 -26.67
N ASP A 274 12.53 17.41 -27.63
CA ASP A 274 12.76 18.85 -27.77
C ASP A 274 11.50 19.60 -28.23
N GLN A 275 10.68 18.97 -29.08
CA GLN A 275 9.43 19.57 -29.55
C GLN A 275 8.40 19.70 -28.44
N HIS A 276 8.23 18.66 -27.61
CA HIS A 276 7.13 18.60 -26.64
C HIS A 276 7.55 19.00 -25.22
N PHE A 277 8.85 18.97 -24.89
CA PHE A 277 9.36 19.23 -23.55
C PHE A 277 10.53 20.24 -23.54
N PRO A 278 10.32 21.48 -24.03
CA PRO A 278 11.38 22.49 -24.15
C PRO A 278 12.01 22.90 -22.80
N ALA A 279 11.31 22.65 -21.68
CA ALA A 279 11.82 22.88 -20.33
C ALA A 279 12.87 21.85 -19.87
N GLY A 280 13.16 20.82 -20.67
CA GLY A 280 14.21 19.83 -20.36
C GLY A 280 13.79 18.76 -19.35
N ILE A 281 12.49 18.58 -19.08
CA ILE A 281 11.95 17.50 -18.26
C ILE A 281 10.74 16.92 -18.98
N ALA A 282 10.75 15.60 -19.23
CA ALA A 282 9.71 14.90 -19.97
C ALA A 282 9.13 13.75 -19.14
N PRO A 283 8.08 14.01 -18.34
CA PRO A 283 7.33 12.99 -17.62
C PRO A 283 6.24 12.39 -18.53
N ILE A 284 6.55 11.29 -19.20
CA ILE A 284 5.66 10.64 -20.18
C ILE A 284 4.90 9.50 -19.49
N PHE A 285 3.63 9.32 -19.85
CA PHE A 285 2.82 8.20 -19.41
C PHE A 285 2.35 7.37 -20.61
N ILE A 286 2.46 6.04 -20.50
CA ILE A 286 1.95 5.09 -21.48
C ILE A 286 0.92 4.23 -20.76
N ASP A 287 -0.34 4.28 -21.20
CA ASP A 287 -1.38 3.44 -20.62
C ASP A 287 -1.09 1.94 -20.80
N ALA A 288 -1.71 1.12 -19.96
CA ALA A 288 -1.46 -0.32 -19.92
C ALA A 288 -1.66 -1.05 -21.26
N GLU A 289 -2.71 -0.69 -21.99
CA GLU A 289 -3.06 -1.30 -23.27
C GLU A 289 -1.98 -1.02 -24.31
N ARG A 290 -1.58 0.26 -24.45
CA ARG A 290 -0.49 0.67 -25.34
C ARG A 290 0.85 0.09 -24.93
N ALA A 291 1.12 0.04 -23.63
CA ALA A 291 2.31 -0.57 -23.05
C ALA A 291 2.36 -2.10 -23.29
N ARG A 292 1.23 -2.71 -23.71
CA ARG A 292 1.06 -4.16 -23.92
C ARG A 292 1.36 -4.96 -22.65
N LEU A 293 0.87 -4.45 -21.53
CA LEU A 293 1.02 -5.05 -20.21
C LEU A 293 -0.35 -5.46 -19.67
N ALA A 294 -0.37 -6.54 -18.90
CA ALA A 294 -1.55 -7.12 -18.28
C ALA A 294 -1.32 -7.38 -16.78
N PRO A 295 -2.38 -7.67 -16.01
CA PRO A 295 -2.23 -8.15 -14.63
C PRO A 295 -1.21 -9.30 -14.53
N GLY A 296 -0.33 -9.24 -13.53
CA GLY A 296 0.80 -10.17 -13.36
C GLY A 296 2.10 -9.77 -14.06
N ASP A 297 2.07 -8.89 -15.08
CA ASP A 297 3.30 -8.33 -15.69
C ASP A 297 4.04 -7.35 -14.77
N VAL A 298 3.36 -6.90 -13.72
CA VAL A 298 3.89 -6.00 -12.71
C VAL A 298 3.54 -6.54 -11.32
N THR A 299 4.31 -6.13 -10.33
CA THR A 299 4.02 -6.39 -8.92
C THR A 299 4.20 -5.09 -8.15
N GLY A 300 3.29 -4.80 -7.24
CA GLY A 300 3.30 -3.59 -6.45
C GLY A 300 3.00 -3.82 -4.97
N VAL A 301 3.30 -2.79 -4.22
CA VAL A 301 2.96 -2.66 -2.81
C VAL A 301 2.52 -1.22 -2.58
N ARG A 302 1.38 -1.03 -1.94
CA ARG A 302 0.87 0.30 -1.57
C ARG A 302 0.71 0.45 -0.06
N GLY A 303 0.57 1.68 0.40
CA GLY A 303 0.15 1.94 1.76
C GLY A 303 -1.22 1.36 2.07
N ALA A 304 -1.41 0.80 3.27
CA ALA A 304 -2.72 0.39 3.73
C ALA A 304 -3.64 1.62 3.82
N GLY A 305 -4.90 1.48 3.40
CA GLY A 305 -5.86 2.56 3.43
C GLY A 305 -5.59 3.68 2.43
N THR A 306 -4.96 3.42 1.28
CA THR A 306 -4.68 4.45 0.25
C THR A 306 -5.60 4.43 -0.97
N GLY A 307 -6.66 3.62 -0.95
CA GLY A 307 -7.62 3.46 -2.06
C GLY A 307 -8.49 4.68 -2.39
N THR A 308 -8.27 5.83 -1.74
CA THR A 308 -8.91 7.11 -2.09
C THR A 308 -7.88 8.24 -2.05
N VAL A 309 -8.06 9.29 -2.84
CA VAL A 309 -7.15 10.46 -2.88
C VAL A 309 -6.97 11.12 -1.49
N PRO A 310 -8.02 11.38 -0.70
CA PRO A 310 -7.88 11.89 0.67
C PRO A 310 -7.00 10.99 1.55
N ALA A 311 -7.24 9.68 1.54
CA ALA A 311 -6.50 8.76 2.37
C ALA A 311 -5.06 8.57 1.87
N ALA A 312 -4.81 8.62 0.56
CA ALA A 312 -3.48 8.66 -0.04
C ALA A 312 -2.67 9.91 0.41
N LYS A 313 -3.33 11.06 0.57
CA LYS A 313 -2.71 12.29 1.13
C LYS A 313 -2.38 12.13 2.61
N ASP A 314 -3.28 11.56 3.40
CA ASP A 314 -3.04 11.31 4.83
C ASP A 314 -1.88 10.32 5.04
N TRP A 315 -1.81 9.26 4.22
CA TRP A 315 -0.69 8.31 4.21
C TRP A 315 0.66 9.00 3.99
N ARG A 316 0.78 9.85 2.96
CA ARG A 316 2.04 10.55 2.67
C ARG A 316 2.48 11.43 3.83
N LYS A 317 1.54 12.10 4.50
CA LYS A 317 1.81 12.93 5.68
C LYS A 317 2.21 12.09 6.88
N LEU A 318 1.49 11.00 7.16
CA LEU A 318 1.84 10.00 8.18
C LEU A 318 3.29 9.55 8.01
N ARG A 319 3.64 9.11 6.80
CA ARG A 319 4.99 8.61 6.48
C ARG A 319 6.07 9.69 6.59
N ASN A 320 5.80 10.89 6.07
CA ASN A 320 6.71 12.03 6.21
C ASN A 320 6.95 12.40 7.68
N SER A 321 5.95 12.29 8.54
CA SER A 321 6.10 12.52 9.98
C SER A 321 6.88 11.38 10.65
N ALA A 322 6.58 10.12 10.32
CA ALA A 322 7.28 8.94 10.85
C ALA A 322 8.79 8.94 10.55
N MET A 323 9.21 9.54 9.43
CA MET A 323 10.62 9.70 9.08
C MET A 323 11.35 10.80 9.89
N LYS A 324 10.63 11.78 10.48
CA LYS A 324 11.21 13.01 11.04
C LYS A 324 11.62 12.95 12.50
N LYS A 325 11.01 12.10 13.33
CA LYS A 325 11.33 11.95 14.76
C LYS A 325 10.89 10.57 15.26
N ASP A 326 11.45 10.13 16.37
CA ASP A 326 10.84 9.07 17.17
C ASP A 326 9.66 9.63 17.98
N GLY A 327 8.57 8.86 18.06
CA GLY A 327 7.43 9.15 18.94
C GLY A 327 6.30 10.02 18.38
N GLU A 328 6.49 10.85 17.35
CA GLU A 328 5.39 11.66 16.77
C GLU A 328 4.45 10.85 15.86
N CYS A 329 4.94 9.72 15.34
CA CYS A 329 4.16 8.77 14.58
C CYS A 329 4.82 7.39 14.76
N LEU A 330 4.28 6.60 15.69
CA LEU A 330 4.92 5.35 16.06
C LEU A 330 4.72 4.33 14.93
N PRO A 331 5.78 3.70 14.39
CA PRO A 331 5.63 2.50 13.57
C PRO A 331 4.83 1.42 14.33
N PRO A 332 4.18 0.48 13.61
CA PRO A 332 4.48 0.09 12.23
C PRO A 332 3.70 0.82 11.13
N VAL A 333 4.38 1.03 9.99
CA VAL A 333 3.76 1.42 8.73
C VAL A 333 3.25 0.14 8.06
N HIS A 334 2.01 0.14 7.58
CA HIS A 334 1.40 -1.05 6.99
C HIS A 334 1.32 -0.93 5.49
N THR A 335 1.89 -1.90 4.80
CA THR A 335 1.83 -1.98 3.35
C THR A 335 1.05 -3.23 2.93
N VAL A 336 0.35 -3.14 1.80
CA VAL A 336 -0.44 -4.24 1.24
C VAL A 336 0.06 -4.58 -0.17
N PRO A 337 0.11 -5.87 -0.54
CA PRO A 337 0.29 -6.27 -1.93
C PRO A 337 -0.77 -5.62 -2.82
N TYR A 338 -0.34 -5.24 -4.02
CA TYR A 338 -1.11 -4.44 -4.96
C TYR A 338 -0.66 -4.76 -6.37
N ASP A 339 -1.59 -5.03 -7.29
CA ASP A 339 -1.25 -5.09 -8.71
C ASP A 339 -1.75 -3.78 -9.36
N PRO A 340 -0.85 -2.87 -9.77
CA PRO A 340 -1.25 -1.61 -10.38
C PRO A 340 -2.16 -1.76 -11.61
N PHE A 341 -2.07 -2.89 -12.32
CA PHE A 341 -2.80 -3.14 -13.56
C PHE A 341 -4.14 -3.85 -13.34
N GLN A 342 -4.35 -4.43 -12.16
CA GLN A 342 -5.64 -4.98 -11.73
C GLN A 342 -6.43 -3.98 -10.87
N ASP A 343 -5.74 -3.28 -9.98
CA ASP A 343 -6.35 -2.48 -8.91
C ASP A 343 -6.25 -0.96 -9.17
N GLY A 344 -5.45 -0.52 -10.15
CA GLY A 344 -5.31 0.88 -10.55
C GLY A 344 -6.50 1.40 -11.36
N SER A 345 -6.79 2.69 -11.24
CA SER A 345 -7.91 3.32 -11.94
C SER A 345 -7.57 3.72 -13.38
N ASP A 346 -6.28 3.92 -13.66
CA ASP A 346 -5.75 4.37 -14.95
C ASP A 346 -4.31 3.86 -15.07
N ALA A 347 -4.18 2.53 -15.10
CA ALA A 347 -2.90 1.85 -14.98
C ALA A 347 -2.00 2.06 -16.21
N GLY A 348 -0.70 2.10 -15.98
CA GLY A 348 0.27 2.23 -17.05
C GLY A 348 1.70 2.35 -16.56
N VAL A 349 2.53 3.00 -17.36
CA VAL A 349 3.97 3.12 -17.15
C VAL A 349 4.40 4.56 -17.28
N ARG A 350 5.12 5.05 -16.27
CA ARG A 350 5.70 6.39 -16.27
C ARG A 350 7.16 6.34 -16.68
N LEU A 351 7.51 7.14 -17.68
CA LEU A 351 8.87 7.38 -18.14
C LEU A 351 9.25 8.81 -17.76
N ILE A 352 10.48 9.01 -17.28
CA ILE A 352 10.97 10.35 -16.97
C ILE A 352 12.32 10.56 -17.63
N PHE A 353 12.38 11.50 -18.56
CA PHE A 353 13.63 11.98 -19.14
C PHE A 353 13.98 13.37 -18.62
N LYS A 354 15.28 13.66 -18.53
CA LYS A 354 15.81 14.99 -18.19
C LYS A 354 16.93 15.38 -19.14
N LYS A 355 16.97 16.66 -19.51
CA LYS A 355 18.01 17.25 -20.36
C LYS A 355 19.08 17.94 -19.52
N ARG A 356 20.32 17.48 -19.63
CA ARG A 356 21.53 18.13 -19.06
C ARG A 356 22.64 18.11 -20.10
N GLY A 357 22.49 18.96 -21.12
CA GLY A 357 23.20 18.79 -22.39
C GLY A 357 22.38 17.91 -23.31
N THR A 358 22.49 16.59 -23.16
CA THR A 358 21.67 15.59 -23.86
C THR A 358 20.50 15.10 -23.00
N TRP A 359 19.51 14.49 -23.64
CA TRP A 359 18.43 13.80 -22.95
C TRP A 359 18.93 12.49 -22.34
N SER A 360 18.52 12.22 -21.11
CA SER A 360 18.81 10.97 -20.41
C SER A 360 17.57 10.47 -19.68
N MET A 361 17.33 9.17 -19.71
CA MET A 361 16.29 8.55 -18.89
C MET A 361 16.74 8.59 -17.43
N THR A 362 15.88 9.12 -16.55
CA THR A 362 16.14 9.17 -15.10
C THR A 362 15.49 7.98 -14.39
N THR A 363 14.26 7.63 -14.79
CA THR A 363 13.56 6.48 -14.21
C THR A 363 12.41 6.06 -15.12
N TYR A 364 11.88 4.87 -14.84
CA TYR A 364 10.89 4.16 -15.61
C TYR A 364 10.20 3.14 -14.71
N TYR A 365 8.87 3.21 -14.55
CA TYR A 365 8.15 2.35 -13.62
C TYR A 365 6.65 2.19 -13.88
N PRO A 366 6.06 1.04 -13.50
CA PRO A 366 4.62 0.84 -13.59
C PRO A 366 3.88 1.56 -12.47
N THR A 367 2.67 2.04 -12.71
CA THR A 367 1.86 2.75 -11.71
C THR A 367 0.38 2.55 -11.96
N GLY A 368 -0.45 2.71 -10.91
CA GLY A 368 -1.89 2.53 -11.00
C GLY A 368 -2.65 3.74 -11.57
N GLU A 369 -1.99 4.89 -11.64
CA GLU A 369 -2.53 6.13 -12.17
C GLU A 369 -1.40 7.08 -12.63
N PRO A 370 -1.60 7.91 -13.66
CA PRO A 370 -0.64 8.95 -14.03
C PRO A 370 -0.55 10.01 -12.92
N ALA A 371 0.65 10.56 -12.75
CA ALA A 371 0.81 11.76 -11.94
C ALA A 371 0.28 12.99 -12.68
N HIS A 372 -0.15 14.01 -11.94
CA HIS A 372 -0.68 15.27 -12.48
C HIS A 372 0.24 16.01 -13.46
N ASP A 373 1.55 15.73 -13.43
CA ASP A 373 2.55 16.35 -14.31
C ASP A 373 2.81 15.53 -15.57
N ASN A 374 2.18 14.36 -15.72
CA ASN A 374 2.40 13.50 -16.88
C ASN A 374 1.74 14.03 -18.16
N VAL A 375 2.43 13.85 -19.29
CA VAL A 375 1.86 13.96 -20.63
C VAL A 375 1.71 12.55 -21.20
N ARG A 376 0.54 12.25 -21.74
CA ARG A 376 0.24 10.91 -22.27
C ARG A 376 0.88 10.72 -23.65
N LEU A 377 1.38 9.51 -23.93
CA LEU A 377 2.10 9.24 -25.19
C LEU A 377 1.23 9.53 -26.43
N GLU A 378 -0.08 9.30 -26.36
CA GLU A 378 -1.05 9.63 -27.40
C GLU A 378 -1.10 11.11 -27.78
N GLU A 379 -0.80 12.01 -26.86
CA GLU A 379 -0.77 13.45 -27.11
C GLU A 379 0.52 13.89 -27.81
N LEU A 380 1.50 12.98 -27.87
CA LEU A 380 2.81 13.23 -28.45
C LEU A 380 2.98 12.67 -29.86
N THR A 381 2.04 11.85 -30.37
CA THR A 381 2.24 10.99 -31.56
C THR A 381 1.26 11.16 -32.69
#